data_AF-A0A6J7NBQ2-F1
#
_entry.id   AF-A0A6J7NBQ2-F1
#
_cell.length_a   1.000
_cell.length_b   1.000
_cell.length_c   1.000
_cell.angle_alpha   90.00
_cell.angle_beta   90.00
_cell.angle_gamma   90.00
#
_symmetry.space_group_name_H-M   'P 1'
#
loop_
_entity.id
_entity.type
_entity.pdbx_description
1 polymer ?
#
loop_
_entity_poly.entity_id
_entity_poly.type
_entity_poly.pdbx_seq_one_letter_code
_entity_poly.pdbx_strand_id
1 'polypeptide(L)'
;MLPGNGPRVLSVVAPGDDDANVKVRVMSAAGTFAPADRDLIRVSAGTVASIDMSLVTEKQPVTLELTSDTPIVAGVRQFIGGNKAQQDTTYSSGTLPFTGTSAVSGLPVREATTVNLMVTAVTEDAVVDVTLLPFRAGEEVSTPTKPRRVKIAAGNVQWLAVDPPAGIEWFTAIVTPVEGSGPVLVAHQVREVSKYGDLVTGYPWLPLRDTVTVPVAQEDLGLTIR
;
A
#
# COMPACT_ATOMS: atom_id res chain seq x y z
N MET A 1 -0.30 5.78 0.34
CA MET A 1 0.26 5.74 -1.04
C MET A 1 -0.77 6.30 -2.00
N LEU A 2 -0.34 6.97 -3.07
CA LEU A 2 -1.20 7.69 -4.01
C LEU A 2 -0.91 7.23 -5.43
N PRO A 3 -1.74 6.33 -6.01
CA PRO A 3 -1.63 6.02 -7.42
C PRO A 3 -1.80 7.28 -8.29
N GLY A 4 -1.26 7.29 -9.51
CA GLY A 4 -1.27 8.41 -10.47
C GLY A 4 -2.62 9.13 -10.66
N ASN A 5 -2.64 10.29 -11.33
CA ASN A 5 -3.84 11.07 -11.72
C ASN A 5 -4.88 11.47 -10.63
N GLY A 6 -5.68 12.48 -10.98
CA GLY A 6 -6.87 12.89 -10.22
C GLY A 6 -6.62 13.72 -8.96
N PRO A 7 -7.65 14.39 -8.43
CA PRO A 7 -7.57 15.11 -7.16
C PRO A 7 -7.23 14.20 -5.96
N ARG A 8 -6.43 14.70 -5.01
CA ARG A 8 -5.94 13.95 -3.85
C ARG A 8 -5.98 14.80 -2.60
N VAL A 9 -6.64 14.31 -1.57
CA VAL A 9 -6.83 15.03 -0.30
C VAL A 9 -6.28 14.21 0.86
N LEU A 10 -5.19 14.69 1.45
CA LEU A 10 -4.65 14.16 2.70
C LEU A 10 -5.52 14.66 3.86
N SER A 11 -6.00 13.75 4.68
CA SER A 11 -6.66 14.07 5.95
C SER A 11 -5.80 13.57 7.11
N VAL A 12 -5.56 14.44 8.09
CA VAL A 12 -4.77 14.13 9.29
C VAL A 12 -5.56 14.53 10.52
N VAL A 13 -5.60 13.63 11.49
CA VAL A 13 -6.25 13.80 12.80
C VAL A 13 -5.20 13.75 13.89
N ALA A 14 -5.25 14.70 14.83
CA ALA A 14 -4.54 14.66 16.10
C ALA A 14 -5.53 14.21 17.19
N PRO A 15 -5.59 12.91 17.53
CA PRO A 15 -6.61 12.39 18.44
C PRO A 15 -6.36 12.71 19.92
N GLY A 16 -5.17 13.20 20.26
CA GLY A 16 -4.81 13.60 21.63
C GLY A 16 -5.21 15.04 21.97
N ASP A 17 -4.75 15.48 23.15
CA ASP A 17 -5.04 16.82 23.70
C ASP A 17 -4.03 17.89 23.26
N ASP A 18 -2.94 17.48 22.60
CA ASP A 18 -1.90 18.37 22.09
C ASP A 18 -2.04 18.58 20.57
N ASP A 19 -1.70 19.80 20.12
CA ASP A 19 -1.54 20.08 18.69
C ASP A 19 -0.40 19.22 18.10
N ALA A 20 -0.56 18.78 16.85
CA ALA A 20 0.44 18.03 16.11
C ALA A 20 1.13 18.92 15.07
N ASN A 21 2.47 18.92 15.05
CA ASN A 21 3.25 19.48 13.95
C ASN A 21 3.71 18.34 13.03
N VAL A 22 3.06 18.22 11.89
CA VAL A 22 3.24 17.11 10.94
C VAL A 22 4.10 17.55 9.77
N LYS A 23 5.32 17.03 9.69
CA LYS A 23 6.20 17.16 8.53
C LYS A 23 5.74 16.23 7.42
N VAL A 24 5.73 16.74 6.20
CA VAL A 24 5.34 15.99 5.00
C VAL A 24 6.50 15.93 4.02
N ARG A 25 6.80 14.73 3.54
CA ARG A 25 7.67 14.52 2.37
C ARG A 25 6.94 13.70 1.32
N VAL A 26 7.18 14.02 0.05
CA VAL A 26 6.65 13.28 -1.10
C VAL A 26 7.78 12.44 -1.67
N MET A 27 7.59 11.13 -1.68
CA MET A 27 8.47 10.16 -2.32
C MET A 27 7.90 9.77 -3.68
N SER A 28 8.75 9.76 -4.70
CA SER A 28 8.39 9.41 -6.08
C SER A 28 9.48 8.56 -6.74
N ALA A 29 9.27 8.16 -7.99
CA ALA A 29 10.32 7.52 -8.79
C ALA A 29 11.52 8.44 -9.06
N ALA A 30 11.31 9.76 -9.03
CA ALA A 30 12.35 10.76 -9.23
C ALA A 30 13.10 11.12 -7.93
N GLY A 31 12.67 10.59 -6.78
CA GLY A 31 13.23 10.90 -5.46
C GLY A 31 12.24 11.51 -4.48
N THR A 32 12.76 11.86 -3.30
CA THR A 32 12.02 12.49 -2.21
C THR A 32 12.20 14.00 -2.20
N PHE A 33 11.12 14.74 -1.97
CA PHE A 33 11.16 16.18 -1.77
C PHE A 33 10.15 16.63 -0.71
N ALA A 34 10.37 17.82 -0.15
CA ALA A 34 9.40 18.50 0.70
C ALA A 34 8.49 19.36 -0.19
N PRO A 35 7.15 19.22 -0.12
CA PRO A 35 6.25 20.01 -0.96
C PRO A 35 6.20 21.46 -0.48
N ALA A 36 6.40 22.42 -1.39
CA ALA A 36 6.34 23.84 -1.06
C ALA A 36 4.99 24.22 -0.44
N ASP A 37 5.05 25.02 0.63
CA ASP A 37 3.91 25.51 1.41
C ASP A 37 3.02 24.42 2.04
N ARG A 38 3.50 23.17 2.07
CA ARG A 38 2.79 21.99 2.60
C ARG A 38 3.73 21.00 3.30
N ASP A 39 4.99 21.38 3.53
CA ASP A 39 6.02 20.56 4.14
C ASP A 39 5.88 20.47 5.67
N LEU A 40 5.17 21.41 6.28
CA LEU A 40 4.78 21.40 7.68
C LEU A 40 3.30 21.77 7.83
N ILE A 41 2.52 20.88 8.45
CA ILE A 41 1.09 21.06 8.72
C ILE A 41 0.90 21.07 10.23
N ARG A 42 0.24 22.13 10.74
CA ARG A 42 -0.24 22.13 12.13
C ARG A 42 -1.66 21.59 12.17
N VAL A 43 -1.89 20.58 13.00
CA VAL A 43 -3.21 20.00 13.24
C VAL A 43 -3.58 20.27 14.69
N SER A 44 -4.66 21.01 14.92
CA SER A 44 -5.09 21.29 16.29
C SER A 44 -5.60 20.02 16.98
N ALA A 45 -5.39 19.93 18.29
CA ALA A 45 -5.89 18.84 19.13
C ALA A 45 -7.38 18.57 18.88
N GLY A 46 -7.76 17.30 18.73
CA GLY A 46 -9.15 16.87 18.52
C GLY A 46 -9.76 17.28 17.16
N THR A 47 -8.97 17.80 16.22
CA THR A 47 -9.45 18.26 14.91
C THR A 47 -8.93 17.43 13.73
N VAL A 48 -9.51 17.67 12.56
CA VAL A 48 -9.05 17.10 11.28
C VAL A 48 -8.55 18.22 10.37
N ALA A 49 -7.31 18.13 9.93
CA ALA A 49 -6.78 18.95 8.84
C ALA A 49 -6.97 18.24 7.50
N SER A 50 -7.45 18.95 6.47
CA SER A 50 -7.57 18.45 5.10
C SER A 50 -6.72 19.27 4.14
N ILE A 51 -5.85 18.60 3.39
CA ILE A 51 -4.81 19.22 2.57
C ILE A 51 -4.92 18.68 1.16
N ASP A 52 -5.09 19.59 0.19
CA ASP A 52 -5.04 19.23 -1.22
C ASP A 52 -3.59 18.99 -1.65
N MET A 53 -3.32 17.76 -2.09
CA MET A 53 -2.02 17.28 -2.55
C MET A 53 -1.94 17.15 -4.09
N SER A 54 -2.97 17.58 -4.81
CA SER A 54 -3.07 17.37 -6.26
C SER A 54 -1.97 18.09 -7.04
N LEU A 55 -1.67 19.33 -6.68
CA LEU A 55 -0.64 20.13 -7.35
C LEU A 55 0.77 19.59 -7.09
N VAL A 56 1.07 19.22 -5.84
CA VAL A 56 2.43 18.83 -5.43
C VAL A 56 2.82 17.43 -5.89
N THR A 57 1.85 16.63 -6.31
CA THR A 57 2.10 15.26 -6.75
C THR A 57 2.06 15.09 -8.27
N GLU A 58 1.73 16.16 -9.01
CA GLU A 58 1.81 16.25 -10.48
C GLU A 58 1.29 15.03 -11.25
N LYS A 59 0.19 14.43 -10.75
CA LYS A 59 -0.42 13.22 -11.31
C LYS A 59 0.50 11.97 -11.31
N GLN A 60 1.65 12.02 -10.67
CA GLN A 60 2.57 10.89 -10.54
C GLN A 60 2.14 9.94 -9.41
N PRO A 61 2.48 8.64 -9.49
CA PRO A 61 2.38 7.74 -8.36
C PRO A 61 3.40 8.14 -7.27
N VAL A 62 2.92 8.36 -6.05
CA VAL A 62 3.78 8.84 -4.94
C VAL A 62 3.41 8.20 -3.60
N THR A 63 4.36 8.23 -2.66
CA THR A 63 4.13 7.92 -1.24
C THR A 63 4.32 9.19 -0.42
N LEU A 64 3.40 9.45 0.52
CA LEU A 64 3.57 10.53 1.49
C LEU A 64 4.23 9.97 2.75
N GLU A 65 5.38 10.53 3.11
CA GLU A 65 6.02 10.34 4.41
C GLU A 65 5.46 11.39 5.37
N LEU A 66 4.95 10.95 6.52
CA LEU A 66 4.45 11.83 7.56
C LEU A 66 5.25 11.60 8.84
N THR A 67 5.82 12.66 9.40
CA THR A 67 6.50 12.62 10.70
C THR A 67 5.86 13.63 11.61
N SER A 68 5.41 13.21 12.79
CA SER A 68 4.71 14.05 13.75
C SER A 68 5.40 14.00 15.10
N ASP A 69 5.33 15.11 15.85
CA ASP A 69 5.80 15.20 17.23
C ASP A 69 4.84 14.57 18.24
N THR A 70 3.56 14.44 17.88
CA THR A 70 2.52 13.72 18.64
C THR A 70 1.86 12.62 17.77
N PRO A 71 1.20 11.62 18.38
CA PRO A 71 0.48 10.59 17.62
C PRO A 71 -0.58 11.19 16.70
N ILE A 72 -0.65 10.70 15.46
CA ILE A 72 -1.64 11.12 14.46
C ILE A 72 -2.30 9.91 13.78
N VAL A 73 -3.49 10.13 13.22
CA VAL A 73 -4.11 9.24 12.25
C VAL A 73 -4.18 9.96 10.92
N ALA A 74 -3.70 9.33 9.85
CA ALA A 74 -3.72 9.92 8.52
C ALA A 74 -4.30 8.96 7.49
N GLY A 75 -4.97 9.55 6.50
CA GLY A 75 -5.43 8.84 5.32
C GLY A 75 -5.49 9.78 4.14
N VAL A 76 -5.55 9.22 2.95
CA VAL A 76 -5.75 10.00 1.73
C VAL A 76 -6.94 9.48 0.98
N ARG A 77 -7.75 10.42 0.48
CA ARG A 77 -8.81 10.16 -0.49
C ARG A 77 -8.35 10.62 -1.87
N GLN A 78 -8.56 9.80 -2.88
CA GLN A 78 -8.24 10.12 -4.27
C GLN A 78 -9.43 9.86 -5.17
N PHE A 79 -9.63 10.74 -6.14
CA PHE A 79 -10.70 10.65 -7.14
C PHE A 79 -10.11 10.25 -8.49
N ILE A 80 -10.67 9.24 -9.15
CA ILE A 80 -10.23 8.77 -10.46
C ILE A 80 -11.42 8.80 -11.43
N GLY A 81 -11.21 9.33 -12.63
CA GLY A 81 -12.19 9.34 -13.71
C GLY A 81 -11.95 10.46 -14.72
N GLY A 82 -12.64 10.38 -15.86
CA GLY A 82 -12.64 11.40 -16.90
C GLY A 82 -13.75 12.45 -16.71
N ASN A 83 -13.61 13.61 -17.35
CA ASN A 83 -14.51 14.77 -17.23
C ASN A 83 -15.96 14.55 -17.73
N LYS A 84 -16.40 13.32 -18.05
CA LYS A 84 -17.73 13.01 -18.65
C LYS A 84 -18.33 11.65 -18.24
N ALA A 85 -17.77 10.96 -17.24
CA ALA A 85 -18.26 9.67 -16.76
C ALA A 85 -18.25 9.61 -15.23
N GLN A 86 -18.78 8.52 -14.66
CA GLN A 86 -18.74 8.31 -13.21
C GLN A 86 -17.28 8.30 -12.71
N GLN A 87 -17.01 9.13 -11.70
CA GLN A 87 -15.74 9.15 -10.98
C GLN A 87 -15.83 8.16 -9.83
N ASP A 88 -14.79 7.35 -9.66
CA ASP A 88 -14.64 6.49 -8.49
C ASP A 88 -13.66 7.11 -7.50
N THR A 89 -13.78 6.71 -6.24
CA THR A 89 -13.00 7.24 -5.13
C THR A 89 -12.32 6.11 -4.39
N THR A 90 -10.99 6.21 -4.25
CA THR A 90 -10.20 5.27 -3.46
C THR A 90 -9.62 5.94 -2.22
N TYR A 91 -9.35 5.14 -1.21
CA TYR A 91 -8.83 5.57 0.09
C TYR A 91 -7.58 4.76 0.43
N SER A 92 -6.56 5.43 0.96
CA SER A 92 -5.38 4.78 1.54
C SER A 92 -5.25 5.22 2.98
N SER A 93 -5.06 4.28 3.90
CA SER A 93 -4.63 4.59 5.26
C SER A 93 -3.13 4.86 5.32
N GLY A 94 -2.68 5.46 6.43
CA GLY A 94 -1.30 5.36 6.88
C GLY A 94 -0.93 3.91 7.22
N THR A 95 0.34 3.58 7.04
CA THR A 95 0.91 2.27 7.38
C THR A 95 2.40 2.46 7.71
N LEU A 96 2.98 1.50 8.43
CA LEU A 96 4.40 1.50 8.76
C LEU A 96 5.18 0.62 7.77
N PRO A 97 6.43 0.98 7.45
CA PRO A 97 7.33 0.13 6.67
C PRO A 97 7.54 -1.23 7.36
N PHE A 98 7.73 -2.29 6.57
CA PHE A 98 7.95 -3.64 7.06
C PHE A 98 9.12 -4.32 6.36
N THR A 99 9.69 -5.33 7.02
CA THR A 99 10.80 -6.17 6.51
C THR A 99 10.37 -7.62 6.21
N GLY A 100 9.19 -8.03 6.67
CA GLY A 100 8.64 -9.37 6.45
C GLY A 100 7.91 -9.53 5.11
N THR A 101 7.60 -10.77 4.75
CA THR A 101 6.80 -11.09 3.55
C THR A 101 5.40 -10.50 3.69
N SER A 102 4.85 -9.96 2.60
CA SER A 102 3.48 -9.50 2.51
C SER A 102 2.79 -10.07 1.27
N ALA A 103 1.49 -10.30 1.34
CA ALA A 103 0.72 -10.84 0.22
C ALA A 103 -0.71 -10.30 0.18
N VAL A 104 -1.25 -10.19 -1.04
CA VAL A 104 -2.66 -9.89 -1.30
C VAL A 104 -3.20 -10.90 -2.31
N SER A 105 -4.26 -11.60 -1.92
CA SER A 105 -4.98 -12.58 -2.76
C SER A 105 -6.16 -11.97 -3.49
N GLY A 106 -6.71 -12.70 -4.45
CA GLY A 106 -7.91 -12.30 -5.19
C GLY A 106 -7.70 -11.13 -6.15
N LEU A 107 -6.46 -10.82 -6.54
CA LEU A 107 -6.19 -9.78 -7.53
C LEU A 107 -6.71 -10.24 -8.90
N PRO A 108 -7.53 -9.43 -9.59
CA PRO A 108 -8.28 -9.89 -10.74
C PRO A 108 -7.42 -10.02 -12.00
N VAL A 109 -7.75 -11.00 -12.84
CA VAL A 109 -7.35 -11.04 -14.25
C VAL A 109 -8.59 -10.86 -15.10
N ARG A 110 -8.82 -9.64 -15.58
CA ARG A 110 -10.04 -9.25 -16.30
C ARG A 110 -9.71 -8.29 -17.43
N GLU A 111 -10.57 -8.27 -18.44
CA GLU A 111 -10.47 -7.29 -19.52
C GLU A 111 -10.53 -5.86 -18.96
N ALA A 112 -9.79 -4.95 -19.59
CA ALA A 112 -9.72 -3.53 -19.23
C ALA A 112 -9.34 -3.23 -17.77
N THR A 113 -8.83 -4.24 -17.04
CA THR A 113 -8.40 -4.12 -15.65
C THR A 113 -6.88 -4.23 -15.57
N THR A 114 -6.27 -3.30 -14.84
CA THR A 114 -4.82 -3.27 -14.60
C THR A 114 -4.54 -3.41 -13.12
N VAL A 115 -3.49 -4.16 -12.77
CA VAL A 115 -2.97 -4.25 -11.41
C VAL A 115 -1.54 -3.70 -11.41
N ASN A 116 -1.29 -2.73 -10.53
CA ASN A 116 0.04 -2.17 -10.33
C ASN A 116 0.43 -2.28 -8.86
N LEU A 117 1.71 -2.52 -8.59
CA LEU A 117 2.29 -2.45 -7.25
C LEU A 117 3.07 -1.16 -7.09
N MET A 118 2.89 -0.51 -5.96
CA MET A 118 3.75 0.57 -5.51
C MET A 118 4.63 0.04 -4.39
N VAL A 119 5.94 0.06 -4.59
CA VAL A 119 6.94 -0.35 -3.58
C VAL A 119 7.81 0.85 -3.27
N THR A 120 7.85 1.25 -2.00
CA THR A 120 8.63 2.41 -1.53
C THR A 120 9.68 1.96 -0.55
N ALA A 121 10.93 2.39 -0.74
CA ALA A 121 11.99 2.25 0.25
C ALA A 121 12.17 3.60 0.95
N VAL A 122 12.03 3.65 2.27
CA VAL A 122 11.89 4.93 2.98
C VAL A 122 13.24 5.56 3.29
N THR A 123 14.06 4.91 4.12
CA THR A 123 15.33 5.46 4.62
C THR A 123 16.56 4.73 4.10
N GLU A 124 16.40 3.48 3.67
CA GLU A 124 17.48 2.60 3.26
C GLU A 124 17.14 1.95 1.91
N ASP A 125 18.16 1.57 1.15
CA ASP A 125 17.97 0.81 -0.09
C ASP A 125 17.28 -0.52 0.22
N ALA A 126 16.34 -0.92 -0.64
CA ALA A 126 15.62 -2.17 -0.49
C ALA A 126 15.67 -3.00 -1.78
N VAL A 127 15.70 -4.32 -1.60
CA VAL A 127 15.51 -5.28 -2.68
C VAL A 127 14.34 -6.17 -2.31
N VAL A 128 13.37 -6.30 -3.21
CA VAL A 128 12.21 -7.18 -3.01
C VAL A 128 12.09 -8.17 -4.16
N ASP A 129 11.63 -9.36 -3.84
CA ASP A 129 11.22 -10.35 -4.82
C ASP A 129 9.69 -10.34 -4.91
N VAL A 130 9.17 -10.08 -6.11
CA VAL A 130 7.74 -10.12 -6.43
C VAL A 130 7.41 -11.44 -7.10
N THR A 131 6.52 -12.21 -6.48
CA THR A 131 6.09 -13.53 -6.96
C THR A 131 4.57 -13.54 -7.08
N LEU A 132 4.05 -14.14 -8.16
CA LEU A 132 2.62 -14.32 -8.35
C LEU A 132 2.27 -15.79 -8.13
N LEU A 133 1.26 -16.06 -7.33
CA LEU A 133 0.63 -17.36 -7.22
C LEU A 133 -0.68 -17.31 -8.04
N PRO A 134 -0.70 -17.84 -9.27
CA PRO A 134 -1.88 -17.84 -10.10
C PRO A 134 -2.97 -18.75 -9.50
N PHE A 135 -4.23 -18.47 -9.80
CA PHE A 135 -5.34 -19.36 -9.49
C PHE A 135 -6.12 -19.72 -10.75
N ARG A 136 -6.44 -21.00 -10.89
CA ARG A 136 -7.32 -21.56 -11.92
C ARG A 136 -8.35 -22.43 -11.23
N ALA A 137 -9.60 -22.43 -11.70
CA ALA A 137 -10.57 -23.42 -11.25
C ALA A 137 -10.07 -24.85 -11.52
N GLY A 138 -10.37 -25.76 -10.60
CA GLY A 138 -9.96 -27.17 -10.66
C GLY A 138 -9.20 -27.63 -9.42
N GLU A 139 -8.62 -28.82 -9.49
CA GLU A 139 -7.87 -29.46 -8.40
C GLU A 139 -6.35 -29.33 -8.55
N GLU A 140 -5.87 -28.74 -9.65
CA GLU A 140 -4.43 -28.58 -9.88
C GLU A 140 -3.81 -27.61 -8.88
N VAL A 141 -2.73 -28.06 -8.23
CA VAL A 141 -1.94 -27.22 -7.33
C VAL A 141 -1.28 -26.11 -8.14
N SER A 142 -1.54 -24.87 -7.74
CA SER A 142 -0.99 -23.69 -8.40
C SER A 142 0.52 -23.59 -8.20
N THR A 143 1.26 -23.33 -9.28
CA THR A 143 2.72 -23.15 -9.25
C THR A 143 3.06 -21.66 -9.22
N PRO A 144 3.84 -21.17 -8.25
CA PRO A 144 4.30 -19.78 -8.24
C PRO A 144 5.12 -19.41 -9.47
N THR A 145 5.03 -18.16 -9.92
CA THR A 145 5.92 -17.63 -10.96
C THR A 145 7.36 -17.54 -10.45
N LYS A 146 8.32 -17.41 -11.38
CA LYS A 146 9.69 -17.05 -10.98
C LYS A 146 9.67 -15.68 -10.28
N PRO A 147 10.44 -15.50 -9.19
CA PRO A 147 10.55 -14.20 -8.53
C PRO A 147 11.08 -13.12 -9.48
N ARG A 148 10.37 -12.00 -9.57
CA ARG A 148 10.83 -10.77 -10.21
C ARG A 148 11.52 -9.91 -9.17
N ARG A 149 12.85 -9.87 -9.21
CA ARG A 149 13.65 -9.03 -8.32
C ARG A 149 13.55 -7.56 -8.70
N VAL A 150 13.26 -6.70 -7.72
CA VAL A 150 13.14 -5.26 -7.87
C VAL A 150 14.04 -4.58 -6.85
N LYS A 151 14.88 -3.64 -7.31
CA LYS A 151 15.73 -2.80 -6.47
C LYS A 151 15.09 -1.42 -6.34
N ILE A 152 15.05 -0.88 -5.14
CA ILE A 152 14.49 0.43 -4.83
C ILE A 152 15.52 1.19 -3.99
N ALA A 153 15.96 2.34 -4.48
CA ALA A 153 16.85 3.21 -3.72
C ALA A 153 16.10 3.87 -2.54
N ALA A 154 16.81 4.20 -1.47
CA ALA A 154 16.27 4.96 -0.35
C ALA A 154 15.56 6.25 -0.83
N GLY A 155 14.37 6.50 -0.30
CA GLY A 155 13.54 7.64 -0.67
C GLY A 155 12.76 7.50 -1.99
N ASN A 156 12.91 6.38 -2.70
CA ASN A 156 12.28 6.20 -4.01
C ASN A 156 11.05 5.30 -3.96
N VAL A 157 10.20 5.52 -4.96
CA VAL A 157 9.03 4.69 -5.26
C VAL A 157 9.24 3.95 -6.58
N GLN A 158 9.00 2.64 -6.59
CA GLN A 158 8.83 1.87 -7.81
C GLN A 158 7.34 1.63 -8.09
N TRP A 159 6.93 1.98 -9.30
CA TRP A 159 5.58 1.73 -9.82
C TRP A 159 5.66 0.57 -10.83
N LEU A 160 5.16 -0.59 -10.43
CA LEU A 160 5.37 -1.85 -11.14
C LEU A 160 4.06 -2.34 -11.74
N ALA A 161 3.98 -2.40 -13.06
CA ALA A 161 2.93 -3.16 -13.73
C ALA A 161 3.07 -4.66 -13.39
N VAL A 162 1.94 -5.29 -13.06
CA VAL A 162 1.85 -6.71 -12.78
C VAL A 162 1.28 -7.42 -14.01
N ASP A 163 2.06 -8.34 -14.57
CA ASP A 163 1.69 -9.13 -15.74
C ASP A 163 1.46 -10.60 -15.30
N PRO A 164 0.23 -10.98 -14.94
CA PRO A 164 -0.08 -12.34 -14.56
C PRO A 164 0.02 -13.31 -15.75
N PRO A 165 0.34 -14.60 -15.51
CA PRO A 165 0.26 -15.63 -16.55
C PRO A 165 -1.13 -15.70 -17.20
N ALA A 166 -1.17 -16.05 -18.49
CA ALA A 166 -2.42 -16.20 -19.22
C ALA A 166 -3.28 -17.38 -18.70
N GLY A 167 -4.59 -17.27 -18.92
CA GLY A 167 -5.56 -18.33 -18.61
C GLY A 167 -5.71 -18.60 -17.11
N ILE A 168 -5.61 -17.56 -16.28
CA ILE A 168 -5.87 -17.63 -14.83
C ILE A 168 -7.03 -16.69 -14.50
N GLU A 169 -7.78 -16.97 -13.44
CA GLU A 169 -8.95 -16.18 -13.06
C GLU A 169 -8.58 -15.00 -12.15
N TRP A 170 -7.70 -15.27 -11.20
CA TRP A 170 -7.12 -14.30 -10.28
C TRP A 170 -5.76 -14.80 -9.81
N PHE A 171 -5.04 -13.98 -9.05
CA PHE A 171 -3.77 -14.37 -8.47
C PHE A 171 -3.58 -13.76 -7.07
N THR A 172 -2.64 -14.35 -6.33
CA THR A 172 -2.06 -13.73 -5.15
C THR A 172 -0.74 -13.09 -5.54
N ALA A 173 -0.55 -11.81 -5.26
CA ALA A 173 0.76 -11.18 -5.37
C ALA A 173 1.45 -11.25 -4.00
N ILE A 174 2.70 -11.70 -4.01
CA ILE A 174 3.54 -11.88 -2.84
C ILE A 174 4.77 -10.99 -3.03
N VAL A 175 5.06 -10.14 -2.06
CA VAL A 175 6.26 -9.31 -2.01
C VAL A 175 7.09 -9.74 -0.82
N THR A 176 8.31 -10.22 -1.10
CA THR A 176 9.26 -10.69 -0.09
C THR A 176 10.49 -9.79 -0.12
N PRO A 177 10.72 -8.96 0.91
CA PRO A 177 12.01 -8.27 1.06
C PRO A 177 13.15 -9.30 1.14
N VAL A 178 14.21 -9.08 0.37
CA VAL A 178 15.40 -9.95 0.39
C VAL A 178 16.15 -9.70 1.70
N GLU A 179 16.75 -10.75 2.27
CA GLU A 179 17.58 -10.63 3.47
C GLU A 179 18.63 -9.53 3.34
N GLY A 180 18.75 -8.68 4.36
CA GLY A 180 19.63 -7.50 4.37
C GLY A 180 19.08 -6.26 3.66
N SER A 181 17.85 -6.30 3.14
CA SER A 181 17.19 -5.12 2.56
C SER A 181 16.62 -4.19 3.63
N GLY A 182 16.60 -2.90 3.33
CA GLY A 182 15.86 -1.92 4.12
C GLY A 182 14.34 -2.16 4.14
N PRO A 183 13.62 -1.55 5.10
CA PRO A 183 12.19 -1.72 5.24
C PRO A 183 11.43 -1.07 4.08
N VAL A 184 10.33 -1.69 3.66
CA VAL A 184 9.52 -1.25 2.52
C VAL A 184 8.08 -0.96 2.91
N LEU A 185 7.46 -0.05 2.17
CA LEU A 185 6.02 0.08 2.10
C LEU A 185 5.56 -0.52 0.77
N VAL A 186 4.47 -1.27 0.80
CA VAL A 186 3.85 -1.84 -0.40
C VAL A 186 2.38 -1.47 -0.43
N ALA A 187 1.87 -1.12 -1.61
CA ALA A 187 0.44 -1.07 -1.88
C ALA A 187 0.17 -1.60 -3.29
N HIS A 188 -1.09 -1.91 -3.57
CA HIS A 188 -1.52 -2.16 -4.94
C HIS A 188 -2.53 -1.12 -5.40
N GLN A 189 -2.66 -0.98 -6.71
CA GLN A 189 -3.82 -0.37 -7.36
C GLN A 189 -4.41 -1.40 -8.32
N VAL A 190 -5.70 -1.66 -8.19
CA VAL A 190 -6.52 -2.26 -9.24
C VAL A 190 -7.29 -1.12 -9.89
N ARG A 191 -7.18 -0.99 -11.21
CA ARG A 191 -7.95 0.00 -11.97
C ARG A 191 -8.60 -0.65 -13.17
N GLU A 192 -9.92 -0.51 -13.26
CA GLU A 192 -10.71 -0.86 -14.45
C GLU A 192 -11.02 0.43 -15.22
N VAL A 193 -10.88 0.39 -16.55
CA VAL A 193 -11.24 1.50 -17.43
C VAL A 193 -12.39 1.04 -18.32
N SER A 194 -13.56 1.65 -18.18
CA SER A 194 -14.75 1.27 -18.94
C SER A 194 -15.47 2.49 -19.53
N LYS A 195 -16.37 2.24 -20.49
CA LYS A 195 -17.27 3.27 -21.03
C LYS A 195 -18.28 3.80 -20.02
N TYR A 196 -18.46 3.13 -18.88
CA TYR A 196 -19.39 3.52 -17.82
C TYR A 196 -18.71 4.35 -16.72
N GLY A 197 -17.38 4.45 -16.74
CA GLY A 197 -16.57 5.07 -15.69
C GLY A 197 -15.36 4.22 -15.37
N ASP A 198 -14.38 4.83 -14.72
CA ASP A 198 -13.24 4.12 -14.18
C ASP A 198 -13.58 3.60 -12.79
N LEU A 199 -13.16 2.39 -12.46
CA LEU A 199 -13.22 1.88 -11.09
C LEU A 199 -11.80 1.74 -10.54
N VAL A 200 -11.62 2.01 -9.25
CA VAL A 200 -10.33 1.89 -8.57
C VAL A 200 -10.48 1.34 -7.16
N THR A 201 -9.59 0.41 -6.83
CA THR A 201 -9.34 0.03 -5.44
C THR A 201 -7.85 -0.15 -5.20
N GLY A 202 -7.48 -0.09 -3.94
CA GLY A 202 -6.10 -0.20 -3.50
C GLY A 202 -6.00 0.06 -2.01
N TYR A 203 -4.97 -0.48 -1.39
CA TYR A 203 -4.66 -0.28 0.01
C TYR A 203 -3.20 -0.62 0.29
N PRO A 204 -2.59 -0.04 1.34
CA PRO A 204 -1.29 -0.47 1.80
C PRO A 204 -1.36 -1.89 2.36
N TRP A 205 -0.31 -2.66 2.12
CA TRP A 205 -0.21 -4.03 2.61
C TRP A 205 0.40 -4.06 4.01
N LEU A 206 0.17 -5.18 4.70
CA LEU A 206 0.77 -5.49 5.98
C LEU A 206 1.58 -6.80 5.86
N PRO A 207 2.65 -6.98 6.64
CA PRO A 207 3.37 -8.23 6.65
C PRO A 207 2.45 -9.37 7.10
N LEU A 208 2.67 -10.57 6.55
CA LEU A 208 1.99 -11.78 6.95
C LEU A 208 2.30 -12.10 8.41
N ARG A 209 1.32 -12.63 9.12
CA ARG A 209 1.54 -13.27 10.42
C ARG A 209 1.97 -14.70 10.15
N ASP A 210 3.27 -14.92 10.11
CA ASP A 210 3.89 -16.21 9.80
C ASP A 210 4.22 -17.06 11.04
N THR A 211 4.11 -16.46 12.24
CA THR A 211 4.23 -17.17 13.52
C THR A 211 2.92 -17.17 14.30
N VAL A 212 2.69 -18.25 15.05
CA VAL A 212 1.59 -18.36 16.02
C VAL A 212 2.14 -18.84 17.36
N THR A 213 1.74 -18.18 18.44
CA THR A 213 2.06 -18.65 19.80
C THR A 213 1.14 -19.82 20.14
N VAL A 214 1.72 -21.00 20.32
CA VAL A 214 0.98 -22.19 20.75
C VAL A 214 0.95 -22.23 22.28
N PRO A 215 -0.23 -22.32 22.93
CA PRO A 215 -0.33 -22.46 24.37
C PRO A 215 0.33 -23.76 24.86
N VAL A 216 0.96 -23.71 26.04
CA VAL A 216 1.50 -24.91 26.69
C VAL A 216 0.35 -25.64 27.39
N ALA A 217 0.08 -26.88 27.01
CA ALA A 217 -0.84 -27.75 27.75
C ALA A 217 -0.13 -28.31 28.99
N GLN A 218 -0.78 -28.24 30.15
CA GLN A 218 -0.37 -28.97 31.36
C GLN A 218 -1.36 -30.10 31.62
N GLU A 219 -0.83 -31.27 31.98
CA GLU A 219 -1.64 -32.42 32.41
C GLU A 219 -2.26 -32.11 33.78
N ASP A 220 -3.59 -32.11 33.87
CA ASP A 220 -4.32 -32.04 35.13
C ASP A 220 -4.72 -33.46 35.55
N LEU A 221 -3.94 -34.04 36.46
CA LEU A 221 -4.14 -35.38 37.03
C LEU A 221 -5.42 -35.48 37.90
N GLY A 222 -6.13 -34.37 38.14
CA GLY A 222 -7.39 -34.33 38.88
C GLY A 222 -8.63 -34.67 38.05
N LEU A 223 -8.53 -34.72 36.71
CA LEU A 223 -9.65 -35.06 35.82
C LEU A 223 -9.84 -36.59 35.75
N THR A 224 -10.59 -37.15 36.70
CA THR A 224 -11.09 -38.52 36.59
C THR A 224 -12.35 -38.51 35.71
N ILE A 225 -12.29 -39.11 34.52
CA ILE A 225 -13.46 -39.30 33.66
C ILE A 225 -14.39 -40.30 34.36
N ARG A 226 -15.60 -39.85 34.73
CA ARG A 226 -16.68 -40.70 35.27
C ARG A 226 -17.59 -41.20 34.16
#